data_AF-A0A947P5Q8-F1
#
_entry.id   AF-A0A947P5Q8-F1
#
_cell.length_a   1.000
_cell.length_b   1.000
_cell.length_c   1.000
_cell.angle_alpha   90.00
_cell.angle_beta   90.00
_cell.angle_gamma   90.00
#
_symmetry.space_group_name_H-M   'P 1'
#
loop_
_entity.id
_entity.type
_entity.pdbx_description
1 polymer ?
#
loop_
_entity_poly.entity_id
_entity_poly.type
_entity_poly.pdbx_seq_one_letter_code
_entity_poly.pdbx_strand_id
1 'polypeptide(L)' 'MNLRIEIRGFGVFEVKPTRAKPKARNPRTNEIVYVPPRSKIPFGRKRPISNRE' A
#
# COMPACT_ATOMS: atom_id res chain seq x y z
N MET A 1 -2.20 2.53 -15.10
CA MET A 1 -3.26 3.36 -14.50
C MET A 1 -2.75 3.90 -13.18
N ASN A 2 -2.39 5.18 -13.13
CA ASN A 2 -1.78 5.78 -11.95
C ASN A 2 -2.88 6.54 -11.20
N LEU A 3 -3.67 5.82 -10.40
CA LEU A 3 -4.71 6.41 -9.56
C LEU A 3 -4.10 6.83 -8.21
N ARG A 4 -4.13 8.15 -7.95
CA ARG A 4 -3.69 8.76 -6.70
C ARG A 4 -4.79 9.65 -6.16
N ILE A 5 -5.21 9.40 -4.93
CA ILE A 5 -6.24 10.16 -4.22
C ILE A 5 -5.55 10.91 -3.08
N GLU A 6 -5.63 12.24 -3.08
CA GLU A 6 -5.04 13.09 -2.05
C GLU A 6 -6.13 13.84 -1.28
N ILE A 7 -6.12 13.66 0.04
CA ILE A 7 -7.01 14.35 0.97
C ILE A 7 -6.16 15.32 1.78
N ARG A 8 -6.34 16.62 1.55
CA ARG A 8 -5.56 17.68 2.22
C ARG A 8 -5.76 17.63 3.74
N GLY A 9 -4.66 17.80 4.49
CA GLY A 9 -4.67 17.69 5.95
C GLY A 9 -4.77 16.27 6.51
N PHE A 10 -5.08 15.26 5.69
CA PHE A 10 -5.20 13.86 6.10
C PHE A 10 -4.08 12.98 5.54
N GLY A 11 -4.02 12.82 4.22
CA GLY A 11 -3.12 11.83 3.63
C GLY A 11 -3.31 11.58 2.14
N VAL A 12 -2.52 10.65 1.61
CA VAL A 12 -2.48 10.25 0.21
C VAL A 12 -2.64 8.74 0.12
N PHE A 13 -3.48 8.29 -0.80
CA PHE A 13 -3.60 6.90 -1.22
C PHE A 13 -3.11 6.78 -2.66
N GLU A 14 -2.24 5.83 -2.93
CA GLU A 14 -1.66 5.63 -4.26
C GLU A 14 -1.77 4.15 -4.66
N VAL A 15 -2.29 3.85 -5.85
CA VAL A 15 -2.34 2.48 -6.35
C VAL A 15 -0.98 2.09 -6.92
N LYS A 16 -0.31 1.12 -6.28
CA LYS A 16 0.99 0.59 -6.75
C LYS A 16 0.88 -0.88 -7.15
N PRO A 17 1.43 -1.28 -8.31
CA PRO A 17 1.54 -2.68 -8.66
C PRO A 17 2.53 -3.38 -7.71
N THR A 18 2.25 -4.63 -7.37
CA THR A 18 3.15 -5.51 -6.61
C THR A 18 3.46 -6.74 -7.46
N ARG A 19 4.73 -7.11 -7.51
CA ARG A 19 5.20 -8.29 -8.24
C ARG A 19 4.65 -9.56 -7.60
N ALA A 20 4.48 -10.60 -8.42
CA ALA A 20 4.17 -11.94 -7.95
C ALA A 20 5.24 -12.41 -6.96
N LYS A 21 4.84 -13.19 -5.95
CA LYS A 21 5.76 -13.85 -5.02
C LYS A 21 5.63 -15.36 -5.20
N PRO A 22 6.46 -15.97 -6.06
CA PRO A 22 6.32 -17.38 -6.38
C PRO A 22 6.77 -18.30 -5.24
N LYS A 23 7.57 -17.80 -4.31
CA LYS A 23 8.07 -18.53 -3.15
C LYS A 23 7.61 -17.91 -1.82
N ALA A 24 6.37 -17.43 -1.74
CA ALA A 24 5.83 -16.95 -0.46
C ALA A 24 5.65 -18.12 0.51
N ARG A 25 5.74 -17.90 1.81
CA ARG A 25 5.55 -18.95 2.82
C ARG A 25 4.28 -18.74 3.61
N ASN A 26 3.55 -19.83 3.87
CA ASN A 26 2.47 -19.81 4.84
C ASN A 26 3.08 -19.70 6.26
N PRO A 27 2.79 -18.64 7.04
CA PRO A 27 3.39 -18.50 8.37
C PRO A 27 2.95 -19.60 9.36
N ARG A 28 1.84 -20.29 9.10
CA ARG A 28 1.34 -21.38 9.96
C ARG A 28 1.97 -22.74 9.64
N THR A 29 2.19 -23.06 8.36
CA THR A 29 2.65 -24.40 7.91
C THR A 29 4.04 -24.40 7.28
N ASN A 30 4.62 -23.23 7.02
CA ASN A 30 5.89 -23.03 6.32
C ASN A 30 5.94 -23.51 4.86
N GLU A 31 4.84 -24.01 4.32
CA GLU A 31 4.72 -24.43 2.93
C GLU A 31 4.87 -23.27 1.97
N ILE A 32 5.41 -23.55 0.79
CA ILE A 32 5.61 -22.56 -0.27
C ILE A 32 4.30 -22.39 -1.05
N VAL A 33 3.78 -21.16 -1.08
CA VAL A 33 2.55 -20.78 -1.77
C VAL A 33 2.86 -19.74 -2.85
N TYR A 34 2.28 -19.92 -4.03
CA TYR A 34 2.34 -18.94 -5.12
C TYR A 34 1.37 -17.78 -4.85
N VAL A 35 1.88 -16.55 -4.83
CA VAL A 35 1.04 -15.35 -4.71
C VAL A 35 1.06 -14.59 -6.05
N PRO A 36 -0.10 -14.40 -6.71
CA PRO A 36 -0.18 -13.69 -7.99
C PRO A 36 0.15 -12.20 -7.86
N PRO A 37 0.49 -11.52 -8.97
CA PRO A 37 0.66 -10.07 -8.97
C PRO A 37 -0.66 -9.38 -8.61
N ARG A 38 -0.59 -8.34 -7.77
CA ARG A 38 -1.76 -7.58 -7.33
C ARG A 38 -1.42 -6.11 -7.13
N SER A 39 -2.45 -5.28 -7.11
CA SER A 39 -2.32 -3.88 -6.68
C SER A 39 -2.35 -3.80 -5.15
N LYS A 40 -1.59 -2.84 -4.60
CA LYS A 40 -1.68 -2.43 -3.20
C LYS A 40 -1.85 -0.92 -3.12
N ILE A 41 -2.46 -0.46 -2.03
CA ILE A 41 -2.73 0.95 -1.79
C ILE A 41 -2.04 1.36 -0.48
N PRO A 42 -0.77 1.79 -0.52
CA PRO A 42 -0.14 2.42 0.64
C PRO A 42 -0.87 3.71 1.04
N PHE A 43 -0.91 3.95 2.35
CA PHE A 43 -1.33 5.22 2.93
C PHE A 43 -0.12 6.07 3.31
N GLY A 44 -0.03 7.27 2.74
CA GLY A 44 0.94 8.29 3.14
C GLY A 44 0.26 9.35 4.01
N ARG A 45 0.65 9.46 5.28
CA ARG A 45 0.14 10.51 6.18
C ARG A 45 0.64 11.89 5.74
N LYS A 46 -0.23 12.90 5.75
CA LYS A 46 0.18 14.31 5.59
C LYS A 46 0.26 14.99 6.94
N ARG A 47 1.09 16.03 7.03
CA ARG A 47 1.17 16.85 8.23
C ARG A 47 -0.19 17.55 8.42
N PRO A 48 -0.77 17.54 9.63
CA PRO A 48 -1.94 18.35 9.92
C PRO A 48 -1.60 19.83 9.70
N ILE A 49 -2.57 20.59 9.21
CA ILE A 49 -2.44 22.03 9.12
C ILE A 49 -2.27 22.59 10.54
N SER A 50 -1.10 23.16 10.85
CA SER A 50 -0.93 23.92 12.08
C SER A 50 -1.47 25.31 11.84
N ASN A 51 -2.58 25.67 12.48
CA ASN A 51 -2.97 27.06 12.57
C ASN A 51 -1.93 27.76 13.45
N ARG A 52 -1.23 28.75 12.88
CA ARG A 52 -0.50 29.74 13.68
C ARG A 52 -1.49 30.88 13.88
N GLU A 53 -1.85 31.13 15.14
CA GLU A 53 -2.36 32.44 15.55
C GLU A 53 -1.31 33.53 15.31
#